data_AF-A0A3N5FFA5-F1
#
_entry.id   AF-A0A3N5FFA5-F1
#
_cell.length_a   1.000
_cell.length_b   1.000
_cell.length_c   1.000
_cell.angle_alpha   90.00
_cell.angle_beta   90.00
_cell.angle_gamma   90.00
#
_symmetry.space_group_name_H-M   'P 1'
#
loop_
_entity.id
_entity.type
_entity.pdbx_description
1 polymer ?
#
loop_
_entity_poly.entity_id
_entity_poly.type
_entity_poly.pdbx_seq_one_letter_code
_entity_poly.pdbx_strand_id
1 'polypeptide(L)'
;STTRKALEEALEQARVAPRVLMEIGSREAIREAVIKGVGIGAVSEIEYIPDPALCMLRVRDADMYTHAHVVCLEERRGARLVEAFLGIVADLQRDTSTRLPLRASGKRRRV
;
A
#
# COMPACT_ATOMS: atom_id res chain seq x y z
N SER A 1 8.88 -3.97 -2.24
CA SER A 1 7.87 -2.89 -2.25
C SER A 1 7.16 -2.87 -0.90
N THR A 2 6.52 -1.76 -0.51
CA THR A 2 5.71 -1.69 0.73
C THR A 2 4.48 -2.61 0.65
N THR A 3 3.84 -2.69 -0.52
CA THR A 3 2.71 -3.60 -0.79
C THR A 3 3.07 -5.07 -0.55
N ARG A 4 4.22 -5.53 -1.05
CA ARG A 4 4.68 -6.91 -0.84
C ARG A 4 4.87 -7.20 0.65
N LYS A 5 5.53 -6.29 1.37
CA LYS A 5 5.74 -6.43 2.82
C LYS A 5 4.41 -6.56 3.58
N ALA A 6 3.44 -5.70 3.27
CA ALA A 6 2.11 -5.76 3.90
C ALA A 6 1.37 -7.08 3.60
N LEU A 7 1.49 -7.60 2.37
CA LEU A 7 0.92 -8.88 2.00
C LEU A 7 1.62 -10.05 2.70
N GLU A 8 2.95 -10.07 2.75
CA GLU A 8 3.74 -11.09 3.43
C GLU A 8 3.40 -11.17 4.92
N GLU A 9 3.31 -10.03 5.60
CA GLU A 9 2.90 -9.94 7.01
C GLU A 9 1.49 -10.51 7.24
N ALA A 10 0.54 -10.20 6.35
CA ALA A 10 -0.81 -10.73 6.43
C ALA A 10 -0.87 -12.25 6.21
N LEU A 11 -0.13 -12.76 5.22
CA LEU A 11 -0.04 -14.20 4.95
C LEU A 11 0.61 -14.95 6.11
N GLU A 12 1.66 -14.40 6.72
CA GLU A 12 2.33 -14.97 7.88
C GLU A 12 1.37 -15.07 9.08
N GLN A 13 0.62 -14.00 9.37
CA GLN A 13 -0.38 -13.99 10.45
C GLN A 13 -1.49 -15.03 10.21
N ALA A 14 -1.89 -15.22 8.96
CA ALA A 14 -2.88 -16.23 8.55
C ALA A 14 -2.27 -17.65 8.45
N ARG A 15 -0.96 -17.81 8.64
CA ARG A 15 -0.21 -19.07 8.45
C ARG A 15 -0.39 -19.68 7.06
N VAL A 16 -0.46 -18.82 6.04
CA VAL A 16 -0.60 -19.21 4.64
C VAL A 16 0.76 -19.10 3.96
N ALA A 17 1.23 -20.21 3.39
CA ALA A 17 2.44 -20.24 2.57
C ALA A 17 2.06 -20.16 1.08
N PRO A 18 2.29 -19.02 0.39
CA PRO A 18 1.98 -18.91 -1.03
C PRO A 18 3.01 -19.69 -1.87
N ARG A 19 2.56 -20.23 -3.01
CA ARG A 19 3.48 -20.73 -4.04
C ARG A 19 3.95 -19.56 -4.90
N VAL A 20 5.13 -19.04 -4.59
CA VAL A 20 5.73 -17.94 -5.36
C VAL A 20 6.35 -18.49 -6.64
N LEU A 21 5.78 -18.12 -7.80
CA LEU A 21 6.33 -18.49 -9.11
C LEU A 21 7.51 -17.59 -9.52
N MET A 22 7.39 -16.29 -9.27
CA MET A 22 8.39 -15.27 -9.61
C MET A 22 8.16 -13.97 -8.83
N GLU A 23 9.21 -13.16 -8.69
CA GLU A 23 9.13 -11.77 -8.22
C GLU A 23 9.44 -10.82 -9.39
N ILE A 24 8.61 -9.80 -9.58
CA ILE A 24 8.75 -8.80 -10.64
C ILE A 24 8.77 -7.41 -10.00
N GLY A 25 9.80 -6.60 -10.31
CA GLY A 25 10.02 -5.28 -9.72
C GLY A 25 9.26 -4.11 -10.38
N SER A 26 8.48 -4.36 -11.43
CA SER A 26 7.68 -3.33 -12.14
C SER A 26 6.19 -3.70 -12.06
N ARG A 27 5.36 -2.70 -11.73
CA ARG A 27 3.90 -2.87 -11.66
C ARG A 27 3.31 -3.14 -13.04
N GLU A 28 3.85 -2.47 -14.05
CA GLU A 28 3.49 -2.63 -15.45
C GLU A 28 3.81 -4.05 -15.91
N ALA A 29 4.99 -4.58 -15.57
CA ALA A 29 5.36 -5.95 -15.88
C ALA A 29 4.51 -6.99 -15.13
N ILE A 30 4.16 -6.74 -13.85
CA ILE A 30 3.20 -7.60 -13.10
C ILE A 30 1.85 -7.64 -13.82
N ARG A 31 1.32 -6.47 -14.20
CA ARG A 31 0.05 -6.33 -14.89
C ARG A 31 0.02 -7.16 -16.17
N GLU A 32 1.04 -7.01 -17.02
CA GLU A 32 1.14 -7.74 -18.28
C GLU A 32 1.32 -9.25 -18.08
N ALA A 33 2.04 -9.69 -17.03
CA ALA A 33 2.16 -11.10 -16.69
C ALA A 33 0.81 -11.71 -16.29
N VAL A 34 0.00 -10.99 -15.49
CA VAL A 34 -1.35 -11.43 -15.10
C VAL A 34 -2.27 -11.51 -16.32
N ILE A 35 -2.27 -10.50 -17.20
CA ILE A 35 -3.04 -10.51 -18.45
C ILE A 35 -2.68 -11.70 -19.34
N LYS A 36 -1.40 -12.08 -19.37
CA LYS A 36 -0.91 -13.25 -20.12
C LYS A 36 -1.16 -14.60 -19.43
N GLY A 37 -1.85 -14.61 -18.28
CA GLY A 37 -2.21 -15.85 -17.59
C GLY A 37 -1.07 -16.51 -16.82
N VAL A 38 0.01 -15.78 -16.51
CA VAL A 38 1.15 -16.31 -15.75
C VAL A 38 0.76 -16.66 -14.30
N GLY A 39 -0.22 -15.95 -13.73
CA GLY A 39 -0.72 -16.17 -12.37
C GLY A 39 -1.50 -14.98 -11.84
N ILE A 40 -1.47 -14.80 -10.52
CA ILE A 40 -2.02 -13.63 -9.82
C ILE A 40 -0.90 -12.72 -9.34
N GLY A 41 -1.18 -11.41 -9.29
CA GLY A 41 -0.26 -10.39 -8.79
C GLY A 41 -0.92 -9.54 -7.72
N ALA A 42 -0.13 -9.01 -6.79
CA ALA A 42 -0.59 -8.10 -5.76
C ALA A 42 -0.11 -6.67 -6.06
N VAL A 43 -1.05 -5.73 -6.06
CA VAL A 43 -0.83 -4.29 -6.15
C VAL A 43 -1.69 -3.60 -5.11
N SER A 44 -1.30 -2.40 -4.68
CA SER A 44 -2.17 -1.63 -3.79
C SER A 44 -3.40 -1.12 -4.57
N GLU A 45 -4.52 -0.87 -3.88
CA GLU A 45 -5.75 -0.42 -4.56
C GLU A 45 -5.53 0.89 -5.33
N ILE A 46 -4.69 1.79 -4.82
CA ILE A 46 -4.40 3.08 -5.45
C ILE A 46 -3.55 2.95 -6.73
N GLU A 47 -2.82 1.85 -6.87
CA GLU A 47 -1.95 1.55 -8.01
C GLU A 47 -2.64 0.66 -9.05
N TYR A 48 -3.83 0.13 -8.75
CA TYR A 48 -4.57 -0.70 -9.67
C TYR A 48 -5.13 0.13 -10.83
N ILE A 49 -4.78 -0.27 -12.05
CA ILE A 49 -5.31 0.29 -13.29
C ILE A 49 -6.25 -0.75 -13.91
N PRO A 50 -7.57 -0.45 -14.04
CA PRO A 50 -8.53 -1.36 -14.65
C PRO A 50 -8.13 -1.82 -16.05
N ASP A 51 -8.48 -3.05 -16.38
CA ASP A 51 -8.37 -3.63 -17.72
C ASP A 51 -9.48 -4.66 -17.92
N PRO A 52 -10.09 -4.78 -19.11
CA PRO A 52 -11.07 -5.83 -19.40
C PRO A 52 -10.55 -7.26 -19.16
N ALA A 53 -9.25 -7.50 -19.29
CA ALA A 53 -8.60 -8.79 -19.06
C ALA A 53 -8.17 -9.00 -17.59
N LEU A 54 -8.44 -8.04 -16.69
CA LEU A 54 -8.08 -8.13 -15.28
C LEU A 54 -9.34 -8.17 -14.40
N CYS A 55 -9.29 -9.02 -13.38
CA CYS A 55 -10.28 -9.05 -12.32
C CYS A 55 -9.60 -8.72 -10.98
N MET A 56 -10.12 -7.71 -10.28
CA MET A 56 -9.64 -7.37 -8.94
C MET A 56 -10.21 -8.34 -7.91
N LEU A 57 -9.32 -8.98 -7.14
CA LEU A 57 -9.68 -9.82 -6.00
C LEU A 57 -9.37 -9.07 -4.70
N ARG A 58 -10.40 -8.76 -3.91
CA ARG A 58 -10.24 -8.11 -2.60
C ARG A 58 -10.09 -9.16 -1.51
N VAL A 59 -9.01 -9.07 -0.74
CA VAL A 59 -8.84 -9.81 0.52
C VAL A 59 -9.68 -9.12 1.59
N ARG A 60 -10.56 -9.88 2.26
CA ARG A 60 -11.56 -9.31 3.20
C ARG A 60 -11.28 -9.64 4.67
N ASP A 61 -10.46 -10.65 4.90
CA ASP A 61 -10.13 -11.25 6.19
C ASP A 61 -8.74 -10.84 6.70
N ALA A 62 -8.14 -9.82 6.07
CA ALA A 62 -6.87 -9.23 6.49
C ALA A 62 -6.87 -7.72 6.30
N ASP A 63 -6.34 -7.01 7.29
CA ASP A 63 -6.09 -5.57 7.22
C ASP A 63 -4.66 -5.33 6.72
N MET A 64 -4.53 -4.82 5.50
CA MET A 64 -3.23 -4.52 4.86
C MET A 64 -3.15 -3.04 4.54
N TYR A 65 -2.11 -2.37 5.06
CA TYR A 65 -1.92 -0.93 4.85
C TYR A 65 -0.50 -0.63 4.38
N THR A 66 -0.39 0.34 3.48
CA THR A 66 0.88 0.94 3.08
C THR A 66 0.90 2.41 3.51
N HIS A 67 2.01 2.85 4.08
CA HIS A 67 2.17 4.22 4.54
C HIS A 67 3.04 5.02 3.57
N ALA A 68 2.58 6.21 3.21
CA ALA A 68 3.40 7.21 2.51
C ALA A 68 4.11 8.07 3.55
N HIS A 69 5.41 8.28 3.35
CA HIS A 69 6.24 9.08 4.25
C HIS A 69 6.90 10.23 3.48
N VAL A 70 6.90 11.42 4.08
CA VAL A 70 7.71 12.54 3.62
C VAL A 70 8.93 12.60 4.54
N VAL A 71 10.13 12.56 3.94
CA VAL A 71 11.39 12.53 4.68
C VAL A 71 12.30 13.64 4.18
N CYS A 72 12.86 14.42 5.10
CA CYS A 72 13.87 15.43 4.82
C CYS A 72 15.00 15.34 5.86
N LEU A 73 16.21 15.79 5.49
CA LEU A 73 17.29 15.99 6.47
C LEU A 73 16.87 17.08 7.46
N GLU A 74 17.19 16.89 8.74
CA GLU A 74 16.79 17.82 9.81
C GLU A 74 17.28 19.26 9.54
N GLU A 75 18.53 19.41 9.11
CA GLU A 75 19.13 20.69 8.75
C GLU A 75 18.42 21.41 7.58
N ARG A 76 17.70 20.66 6.73
CA ARG A 76 16.94 21.20 5.59
C ARG A 76 15.49 21.50 5.91
N ARG A 77 15.01 21.16 7.11
CA ARG A 77 13.61 21.33 7.50
C ARG A 77 13.16 22.78 7.41
N GLY A 78 14.02 23.74 7.77
CA GLY A 78 13.75 25.18 7.70
C GLY A 78 13.96 25.83 6.33
N ALA A 79 14.33 25.07 5.29
CA ALA A 79 14.46 25.63 3.95
C ALA A 79 13.06 25.99 3.41
N ARG A 80 12.89 27.21 2.91
CA ARG A 80 11.60 27.75 2.44
C ARG A 80 10.79 26.79 1.56
N LEU A 81 11.46 26.09 0.64
CA LEU A 81 10.81 25.14 -0.26
C LEU A 81 10.33 23.87 0.47
N VAL A 82 11.11 23.36 1.41
CA VAL A 82 10.76 22.19 2.23
C VAL A 82 9.59 22.54 3.15
N GLU A 83 9.62 23.69 3.81
CA GLU A 83 8.52 24.17 4.64
C GLU A 83 7.22 24.36 3.83
N ALA A 84 7.30 24.97 2.65
CA ALA A 84 6.15 25.15 1.78
C ALA A 84 5.53 23.81 1.35
N PHE A 85 6.37 22.84 0.98
CA PHE A 85 5.91 21.49 0.64
C PHE A 85 5.25 20.80 1.85
N LEU A 86 5.89 20.86 3.03
CA LEU A 86 5.32 20.30 4.27
C LEU A 86 3.99 20.97 4.66
N GLY A 87 3.84 22.27 4.42
CA GLY A 87 2.58 22.99 4.59
C GLY A 87 1.46 22.41 3.73
N ILE A 88 1.71 22.22 2.43
CA ILE A 88 0.74 21.61 1.49
C ILE A 88 0.39 20.18 1.93
N VAL A 89 1.37 19.38 2.35
CA VAL A 89 1.12 18.02 2.84
C VAL A 89 0.20 18.04 4.07
N ALA A 90 0.43 18.96 5.02
CA ALA A 90 -0.41 19.10 6.20
C ALA A 90 -1.85 19.54 5.87
N ASP A 91 -2.03 20.41 4.87
CA ASP A 91 -3.35 20.79 4.35
C ASP A 91 -4.09 19.57 3.78
N LEU A 92 -3.45 18.82 2.89
CA LEU A 92 -4.04 17.63 2.25
C LEU A 92 -4.39 16.51 3.26
N GLN A 93 -3.61 16.38 4.34
CA GLN A 93 -3.88 15.40 5.40
C GLN A 93 -5.14 15.74 6.20
N ARG A 94 -5.41 17.02 6.46
CA ARG A 94 -6.64 17.47 7.14
C ARG A 94 -7.88 17.15 6.31
N ASP A 95 -7.82 17.41 5.00
CA ASP A 95 -8.92 17.14 4.09
C ASP A 95 -9.24 15.64 3.96
N THR A 96 -8.21 14.80 3.96
CA THR A 96 -8.36 13.35 3.83
C THR A 96 -8.89 12.70 5.12
N SER A 97 -8.46 13.19 6.29
CA SER A 97 -8.92 12.71 7.61
C SER A 97 -10.41 12.96 7.84
N THR A 98 -11.00 13.91 7.12
CA THR A 98 -12.44 14.21 7.16
C THR A 98 -13.26 13.28 6.27
N ARG A 99 -12.63 12.55 5.34
CA ARG A 99 -13.30 11.70 4.33
C ARG A 99 -13.15 10.19 4.55
N LEU A 100 -12.18 9.74 5.35
CA LEU A 100 -11.97 8.32 5.63
C LEU A 100 -11.98 8.06 7.14
N PRO A 101 -12.81 7.15 7.68
CA PRO A 101 -12.69 6.77 9.07
C PRO A 101 -11.38 5.99 9.24
N LEU A 102 -10.38 6.62 9.85
CA LEU A 102 -9.24 5.94 10.45
C LEU A 102 -9.79 4.97 11.51
N ARG A 103 -10.05 3.71 11.12
CA ARG A 103 -10.37 2.66 12.09
C ARG A 103 -9.09 2.37 12.88
N ALA A 104 -9.03 2.97 14.07
CA ALA A 104 -8.00 2.73 15.05
C ALA A 104 -7.80 1.22 15.24
N SER A 105 -6.55 0.77 15.12
CA SER A 105 -6.13 -0.58 15.49
C SER A 105 -6.51 -0.84 16.95
N GLY A 106 -7.57 -1.62 17.13
CA GLY A 106 -8.08 -2.02 18.43
C GLY A 106 -7.09 -2.98 19.08
N LYS A 107 -6.40 -2.49 20.11
CA LYS A 107 -5.58 -3.26 21.05
C LYS A 107 -6.45 -4.38 21.64
N ARG A 108 -6.41 -5.59 21.07
CA ARG A 108 -7.09 -6.77 21.64
C ARG A 108 -6.46 -7.06 23.00
N ARG A 109 -7.22 -6.77 24.06
CA ARG A 109 -6.98 -7.26 25.42
C ARG A 109 -6.89 -8.78 25.37
N ARG A 110 -5.78 -9.32 25.87
CA ARG A 110 -5.67 -10.73 26.26
C ARG A 110 -6.68 -10.99 27.38
N VAL A 111 -7.47 -12.05 27.22
CA VAL A 111 -8.02 -12.84 28.32
C VAL A 111 -7.41 -14.22 28.17
#